data_AF-A0A4Q9M4E5-F1
#
_entry.id   AF-A0A4Q9M4E5-F1
#
_cell.length_a   1.000
_cell.length_b   1.000
_cell.length_c   1.000
_cell.angle_alpha   90.00
_cell.angle_beta   90.00
_cell.angle_gamma   90.00
#
_symmetry.space_group_name_H-M   'P 1'
#
loop_
_entity.id
_entity.type
_entity.pdbx_description
1 polymer ?
#
loop_
_entity_poly.entity_id
_entity_poly.type
_entity_poly.pdbx_seq_one_letter_code
_entity_poly.pdbx_strand_id
1 'polypeptide(L)'
;MSATMTQTRASPSLITSEVPLVAGDVLRAIDTPAVSPPPNSSPPAASPTAPSAKKGHRRTSSAASDIAKAAGIDLDAVSMAEARKVMSEEHKILGFRPPHGSFAAEVQSVAAKHPDRKPGGDAVDTSKLKEIAREDALRILAERKSSPGTDPAALPVSSTDPGAKANGADAKHAAPVKHSPPESGLDLDKISATDARVLMSHEHRALGFRPPPGSLAAEAQAAAARHPDGDGTHLDDGALRAIAVRDAERIKADRELALVGDPAVNISAVDKDAAREIVRAEAGALGHRPPQGSLAAEAQSAGDRHPAGGSFNPGRDRGELEGLKERAREEGARLREEEVGSDGWGIVNGASYADATPAKDLQQNGAIDEDKADAPDAPAKVDSAVETEPMTEERPRVARTLAAAPLERQETTDSVEIVGDVLA
;
A
#
# COMPACT_ATOMS: atom_id res chain seq x y z
N MET A 1 -51.26 -1.12 -46.50
CA MET A 1 -52.22 -0.99 -45.38
C MET A 1 -51.40 -0.97 -44.10
N SER A 2 -51.07 0.23 -43.62
CA SER A 2 -50.19 0.44 -42.46
C SER A 2 -51.03 0.54 -41.20
N ALA A 3 -50.77 -0.32 -40.21
CA ALA A 3 -51.39 -0.26 -38.89
C ALA A 3 -50.34 0.19 -37.86
N THR A 4 -50.46 1.43 -37.43
CA THR A 4 -49.64 2.06 -36.38
C THR A 4 -50.27 1.73 -35.03
N MET A 5 -49.58 0.94 -34.20
CA MET A 5 -50.04 0.58 -32.86
C MET A 5 -49.31 1.45 -31.83
N THR A 6 -50.02 2.41 -31.23
CA THR A 6 -49.55 3.27 -30.14
C THR A 6 -49.62 2.51 -28.82
N GLN A 7 -48.48 2.32 -28.15
CA GLN A 7 -48.39 1.70 -26.83
C GLN A 7 -48.21 2.77 -25.75
N THR A 8 -49.22 2.90 -24.89
CA THR A 8 -49.27 3.82 -23.75
C THR A 8 -48.34 3.34 -22.64
N ARG A 9 -47.34 4.14 -22.28
CA ARG A 9 -46.38 3.86 -21.19
C ARG A 9 -46.94 4.41 -19.88
N ALA A 10 -47.21 3.52 -18.92
CA ALA A 10 -47.61 3.87 -17.55
C ALA A 10 -46.40 4.31 -16.73
N SER A 11 -46.55 5.40 -15.99
CA SER A 11 -45.54 5.99 -15.09
C SER A 11 -45.43 5.20 -13.79
N PRO A 12 -44.23 4.94 -13.23
CA PRO A 12 -44.10 4.36 -11.91
C PRO A 12 -44.46 5.37 -10.81
N SER A 13 -45.31 4.93 -9.88
CA SER A 13 -45.69 5.63 -8.65
C SER A 13 -44.50 5.66 -7.68
N LEU A 14 -44.09 6.87 -7.28
CA LEU A 14 -43.14 7.10 -6.20
C LEU A 14 -43.86 6.96 -4.86
N ILE A 15 -43.54 5.91 -4.10
CA ILE A 15 -43.96 5.75 -2.71
C ILE A 15 -42.89 6.41 -1.84
N THR A 16 -43.18 7.61 -1.33
CA THR A 16 -42.38 8.29 -0.32
C THR A 16 -42.69 7.68 1.04
N SER A 17 -41.80 6.85 1.57
CA SER A 17 -41.86 6.39 2.96
C SER A 17 -41.44 7.54 3.87
N GLU A 18 -42.41 8.17 4.53
CA GLU A 18 -42.19 9.12 5.62
C GLU A 18 -41.49 8.40 6.79
N VAL A 19 -40.32 8.92 7.19
CA VAL A 19 -39.63 8.50 8.40
C VAL A 19 -40.07 9.45 9.53
N PRO A 20 -40.69 8.96 10.61
CA PRO A 20 -41.04 9.81 11.75
C PRO A 20 -39.78 10.29 12.47
N LEU A 21 -39.51 11.60 12.39
CA LEU A 21 -38.54 12.30 13.21
C LEU A 21 -39.02 12.27 14.67
N VAL A 22 -38.45 11.38 15.47
CA VAL A 22 -38.58 11.41 16.93
C VAL A 22 -37.68 12.53 17.43
N ALA A 23 -38.28 13.69 17.70
CA ALA A 23 -37.66 14.78 18.44
C ALA A 23 -37.43 14.33 19.91
N GLY A 24 -36.31 13.68 20.15
CA GLY A 24 -35.82 13.32 21.48
C GLY A 24 -34.97 14.45 22.05
N ASP A 25 -35.64 15.39 22.70
CA ASP A 25 -35.04 16.49 23.46
C ASP A 25 -34.40 15.92 24.74
N VAL A 26 -33.14 15.49 24.65
CA VAL A 26 -32.37 14.99 25.80
C VAL A 26 -31.61 16.17 26.42
N LEU A 27 -32.32 16.96 27.22
CA LEU A 27 -31.73 17.91 28.16
C LEU A 27 -30.94 17.15 29.23
N ARG A 28 -29.64 16.93 28.99
CA ARG A 28 -28.69 16.59 30.06
C ARG A 28 -28.41 17.85 30.87
N ALA A 29 -29.12 18.01 31.96
CA ALA A 29 -28.73 18.89 33.05
C ALA A 29 -27.35 18.47 33.58
N ILE A 30 -26.32 19.27 33.28
CA ILE A 30 -25.05 19.19 33.98
C ILE A 30 -25.10 20.19 35.14
N ASP A 31 -25.47 19.70 36.32
CA ASP A 31 -25.26 20.40 37.58
C ASP A 31 -23.75 20.48 37.85
N THR A 32 -23.12 21.57 37.40
CA THR A 32 -21.79 21.96 37.86
C THR A 32 -21.94 22.79 39.14
N PRO A 33 -21.41 22.36 40.30
CA PRO A 33 -21.45 23.17 41.50
C PRO A 33 -20.58 24.41 41.33
N ALA A 34 -21.21 25.58 41.46
CA ALA A 34 -20.55 26.88 41.48
C ALA A 34 -19.57 26.97 42.66
N VAL A 35 -18.27 27.03 42.35
CA VAL A 35 -17.23 27.38 43.32
C VAL A 35 -17.09 28.89 43.33
N SER A 36 -17.53 29.51 44.43
CA SER A 36 -17.38 30.93 44.70
C SER A 36 -15.91 31.35 44.79
N PRO A 37 -15.47 32.44 44.15
CA PRO A 37 -14.14 33.01 44.38
C PRO A 37 -14.08 33.74 45.73
N PRO A 38 -12.96 33.65 46.48
CA PRO A 38 -12.79 34.39 47.73
C PRO A 38 -12.61 35.89 47.47
N PRO A 39 -13.23 36.78 48.28
CA PRO A 39 -13.01 38.22 48.21
C PRO A 39 -11.79 38.64 49.06
N ASN A 40 -11.20 39.76 48.68
CA ASN A 40 -10.27 40.61 49.43
C ASN A 40 -8.78 40.20 49.49
N SER A 41 -7.99 40.90 48.68
CA SER A 41 -6.77 41.56 49.20
C SER A 41 -6.40 42.76 48.33
N SER A 42 -6.45 43.93 48.97
CA SER A 42 -6.18 45.28 48.48
C SER A 42 -4.78 45.45 47.85
N PRO A 43 -4.57 46.49 47.02
CA PRO A 43 -3.29 46.78 46.39
C PRO A 43 -2.35 47.54 47.34
N PRO A 44 -1.06 47.20 47.45
CA PRO A 44 -0.08 48.11 48.01
C PRO A 44 0.49 49.04 46.92
N ALA A 45 0.73 50.25 47.36
CA ALA A 45 1.08 51.43 46.61
C ALA A 45 2.44 51.39 45.93
N ALA A 46 2.57 52.29 44.95
CA ALA A 46 3.76 52.62 44.19
C ALA A 46 4.98 52.95 45.07
N SER A 47 6.16 52.52 44.59
CA SER A 47 7.48 53.03 44.95
C SER A 47 8.48 52.65 43.84
N PRO A 48 9.57 53.42 43.64
CA PRO A 48 10.12 53.71 42.32
C PRO A 48 11.33 52.86 41.93
N THR A 49 11.47 52.69 40.62
CA THR A 49 12.71 52.75 39.83
C THR A 49 13.99 52.18 40.47
N ALA A 50 14.25 50.90 40.20
CA ALA A 50 15.59 50.34 40.14
C ALA A 50 15.71 49.51 38.85
N PRO A 51 16.75 49.69 38.02
CA PRO A 51 16.94 48.90 36.81
C PRO A 51 17.34 47.48 37.21
N SER A 52 16.35 46.63 37.46
CA SER A 52 16.54 45.20 37.54
C SER A 52 17.01 44.74 36.16
N ALA A 53 18.30 44.45 36.06
CA ALA A 53 18.84 43.62 35.00
C ALA A 53 18.10 42.29 35.09
N LYS A 54 16.98 42.18 34.35
CA LYS A 54 16.27 40.94 34.12
C LYS A 54 17.27 40.04 33.43
N LYS A 55 17.97 39.23 34.24
CA LYS A 55 18.62 38.00 33.83
C LYS A 55 17.48 37.07 33.43
N GLY A 56 16.85 37.42 32.30
CA GLY A 56 15.87 36.59 31.66
C GLY A 56 16.55 35.25 31.53
N HIS A 57 15.92 34.20 32.04
CA HIS A 57 16.15 32.88 31.53
C HIS A 57 16.04 33.02 30.01
N ARG A 58 17.20 33.20 29.35
CA ARG A 58 17.38 32.84 27.96
C ARG A 58 16.99 31.38 28.01
N ARG A 59 15.72 31.14 27.64
CA ARG A 59 15.21 29.81 27.35
C ARG A 59 16.33 29.18 26.55
N THR A 60 16.92 28.15 27.15
CA THR A 60 17.93 27.32 26.50
C THR A 60 17.47 27.16 25.06
N SER A 61 18.29 27.59 24.11
CA SER A 61 18.00 27.36 22.69
C SER A 61 17.54 25.91 22.59
N SER A 62 16.32 25.71 22.10
CA SER A 62 15.82 24.36 21.89
C SER A 62 16.80 23.66 20.95
N ALA A 63 17.01 22.37 21.16
CA ALA A 63 17.90 21.58 20.31
C ALA A 63 17.59 21.78 18.81
N ALA A 64 16.31 21.97 18.47
CA ALA A 64 15.86 22.30 17.13
C ALA A 64 16.36 23.66 16.61
N SER A 65 16.35 24.71 17.43
CA SER A 65 16.95 26.01 17.11
C SER A 65 18.46 25.88 16.83
N ASP A 66 19.15 25.08 17.63
CA ASP A 66 20.59 24.84 17.46
C ASP A 66 20.90 24.07 16.17
N ILE A 67 20.09 23.07 15.80
CA ILE A 67 20.22 22.33 14.54
C ILE A 67 19.98 23.25 13.33
N ALA A 68 18.92 24.07 13.36
CA ALA A 68 18.64 25.02 12.28
C ALA A 68 19.81 26.00 12.07
N LYS A 69 20.35 26.50 13.19
CA LYS A 69 21.47 27.43 13.19
C LYS A 69 22.76 26.79 12.69
N ALA A 70 23.01 25.52 13.05
CA ALA A 70 24.14 24.75 12.53
C ALA A 70 24.06 24.56 11.00
N ALA A 71 22.85 24.40 10.46
CA ALA A 71 22.59 24.34 9.03
C ALA A 71 22.58 25.71 8.33
N GLY A 72 22.79 26.81 9.07
CA GLY A 72 22.77 28.17 8.54
C GLY A 72 21.38 28.64 8.09
N ILE A 73 20.31 28.07 8.66
CA ILE A 73 18.92 28.41 8.34
C ILE A 73 18.38 29.39 9.37
N ASP A 74 17.86 30.52 8.88
CA ASP A 74 17.13 31.48 9.71
C ASP A 74 15.66 31.05 9.85
N LEU A 75 15.27 30.60 11.05
CA LEU A 75 13.90 30.17 11.33
C LEU A 75 12.89 31.32 11.22
N ASP A 76 13.32 32.57 11.45
CA ASP A 76 12.43 33.75 11.37
C ASP A 76 12.05 34.10 9.92
N ALA A 77 12.79 33.57 8.94
CA ALA A 77 12.50 33.73 7.51
C ALA A 77 11.52 32.67 6.97
N VAL A 78 11.15 31.68 7.77
CA VAL A 78 10.28 30.58 7.34
C VAL A 78 8.81 31.02 7.35
N SER A 79 8.14 30.81 6.22
CA SER A 79 6.70 31.08 6.08
C SER A 79 5.83 29.99 6.71
N MET A 80 4.57 30.29 7.02
CA MET A 80 3.65 29.29 7.57
C MET A 80 3.38 28.12 6.61
N ALA A 81 3.48 28.35 5.29
CA ALA A 81 3.36 27.30 4.28
C ALA A 81 4.54 26.31 4.31
N GLU A 82 5.76 26.81 4.50
CA GLU A 82 6.96 25.98 4.63
C GLU A 82 6.97 25.21 5.94
N ALA A 83 6.56 25.86 7.04
CA ALA A 83 6.39 25.20 8.33
C ALA A 83 5.44 23.99 8.27
N ARG A 84 4.33 24.11 7.52
CA ARG A 84 3.40 22.99 7.30
C ARG A 84 4.04 21.84 6.51
N LYS A 85 4.90 22.15 5.52
CA LYS A 85 5.64 21.12 4.77
C LYS A 85 6.62 20.37 5.66
N VAL A 86 7.36 21.09 6.52
CA VAL A 86 8.27 20.51 7.52
C VAL A 86 7.50 19.59 8.48
N MET A 87 6.37 20.04 9.01
CA MET A 87 5.51 19.24 9.88
C MET A 87 4.97 17.98 9.20
N SER A 88 4.55 18.09 7.93
CA SER A 88 4.08 16.93 7.16
C SER A 88 5.20 15.93 6.89
N GLU A 89 6.43 16.39 6.67
CA GLU A 89 7.59 15.52 6.43
C GLU A 89 7.96 14.75 7.71
N GLU A 90 8.04 15.45 8.85
CA GLU A 90 8.34 14.81 10.14
C GLU A 90 7.24 13.81 10.54
N HIS A 91 5.97 14.18 10.36
CA HIS A 91 4.83 13.28 10.59
C HIS A 91 4.90 12.02 9.72
N LYS A 92 5.29 12.16 8.44
CA LYS A 92 5.38 11.02 7.51
C LYS A 92 6.40 9.98 7.99
N ILE A 93 7.48 10.42 8.64
CA ILE A 93 8.55 9.54 9.13
C ILE A 93 8.21 8.97 10.51
N LEU A 94 7.67 9.79 11.40
CA LEU A 94 7.27 9.35 12.74
C LEU A 94 6.04 8.43 12.71
N GLY A 95 5.13 8.61 11.75
CA GLY A 95 3.82 7.95 11.71
C GLY A 95 2.81 8.49 12.74
N PHE A 96 3.18 9.52 13.49
CA PHE A 96 2.32 10.24 14.45
C PHE A 96 2.69 11.73 14.47
N ARG A 97 1.78 12.56 14.98
CA ARG A 97 1.96 14.01 15.01
C ARG A 97 3.26 14.38 15.76
N PRO A 98 4.12 15.25 15.19
CA PRO A 98 5.39 15.64 15.82
C PRO A 98 5.20 16.11 17.28
N PRO A 99 6.03 15.63 18.23
CA PRO A 99 5.92 16.01 19.62
C PRO A 99 6.29 17.48 19.85
N HIS A 100 5.86 18.05 20.97
CA HIS A 100 6.28 19.40 21.35
C HIS A 100 7.80 19.42 21.60
N GLY A 101 8.49 20.44 21.06
CA GLY A 101 9.95 20.54 21.13
C GLY A 101 10.70 19.84 19.99
N SER A 102 9.98 19.18 19.08
CA SER A 102 10.52 18.79 17.77
C SER A 102 10.85 20.01 16.89
N PHE A 103 11.67 19.79 15.87
CA PHE A 103 12.00 20.78 14.86
C PHE A 103 10.75 21.32 14.17
N ALA A 104 9.82 20.47 13.71
CA ALA A 104 8.59 20.95 13.10
C ALA A 104 7.73 21.81 14.04
N ALA A 105 7.59 21.41 15.30
CA ALA A 105 6.81 22.16 16.27
C ALA A 105 7.41 23.55 16.52
N GLU A 106 8.74 23.64 16.57
CA GLU A 106 9.44 24.91 16.73
C GLU A 106 9.28 25.81 15.50
N VAL A 107 9.55 25.30 14.30
CA VAL A 107 9.37 26.02 13.03
C VAL A 107 7.94 26.56 12.91
N GLN A 108 6.93 25.75 13.26
CA GLN A 108 5.53 26.18 13.26
C GLN A 108 5.28 27.31 14.28
N SER A 109 5.86 27.22 15.48
CA SER A 109 5.72 28.26 16.51
C SER A 109 6.36 29.59 16.12
N VAL A 110 7.46 29.56 15.36
CA VAL A 110 8.13 30.74 14.84
C VAL A 110 7.34 31.32 13.66
N ALA A 111 6.96 30.49 12.69
CA ALA A 111 6.17 30.91 11.54
C ALA A 111 4.79 31.45 11.92
N ALA A 112 4.19 30.97 13.02
CA ALA A 112 2.95 31.52 13.55
C ALA A 112 3.07 32.99 14.00
N LYS A 113 4.27 33.47 14.34
CA LYS A 113 4.54 34.88 14.67
C LYS A 113 4.71 35.74 13.41
N HIS A 114 5.07 35.12 12.29
CA HIS A 114 5.38 35.77 11.02
C HIS A 114 4.74 35.00 9.85
N PRO A 115 3.39 34.98 9.74
CA PRO A 115 2.69 34.13 8.78
C PRO A 115 3.13 34.39 7.33
N ASP A 116 3.36 35.67 6.98
CA ASP A 116 3.66 36.14 5.63
C ASP A 116 5.16 36.19 5.30
N ARG A 117 6.00 35.58 6.14
CA ARG A 117 7.47 35.66 6.08
C ARG A 117 7.99 37.09 6.30
N LYS A 118 9.14 37.21 6.93
CA LYS A 118 9.76 38.52 7.20
C LYS A 118 10.13 39.22 5.88
N PRO A 119 9.63 40.44 5.61
CA PRO A 119 9.95 41.17 4.38
C PRO A 119 11.46 41.46 4.34
N GLY A 120 12.13 40.99 3.29
CA GLY A 120 13.57 41.17 3.09
C GLY A 120 14.46 40.02 3.58
N GLY A 121 13.91 38.92 4.09
CA GLY A 121 14.69 37.69 4.33
C GLY A 121 14.91 36.89 3.05
N ASP A 122 16.08 36.27 2.89
CA ASP A 122 16.37 35.37 1.76
C ASP A 122 15.42 34.16 1.75
N ALA A 123 15.20 33.58 0.57
CA ALA A 123 14.34 32.40 0.45
C ALA A 123 15.03 31.21 1.11
N VAL A 124 14.37 30.65 2.14
CA VAL A 124 14.91 29.49 2.83
C VAL A 124 14.87 28.29 1.89
N ASP A 125 15.96 27.53 1.84
CA ASP A 125 16.03 26.31 1.05
C ASP A 125 15.12 25.24 1.68
N THR A 126 13.96 25.05 1.06
CA THR A 126 12.96 24.08 1.54
C THR A 126 13.45 22.63 1.54
N SER A 127 14.48 22.30 0.74
CA SER A 127 15.06 20.96 0.71
C SER A 127 15.84 20.67 1.98
N LYS A 128 16.67 21.64 2.42
CA LYS A 128 17.42 21.55 3.67
C LYS A 128 16.50 21.52 4.89
N LEU A 129 15.44 22.32 4.89
CA LEU A 129 14.42 22.27 5.96
C LEU A 129 13.79 20.89 6.10
N LYS A 130 13.48 20.23 4.97
CA LYS A 130 12.92 18.87 4.99
C LYS A 130 13.94 17.86 5.49
N GLU A 131 15.19 17.95 5.04
CA GLU A 131 16.29 17.08 5.47
C GLU A 131 16.47 17.11 6.99
N ILE A 132 16.54 18.31 7.58
CA ILE A 132 16.62 18.50 9.04
C ILE A 132 15.41 17.89 9.75
N ALA A 133 14.21 18.04 9.18
CA ALA A 133 13.01 17.42 9.74
C ALA A 133 13.10 15.89 9.74
N ARG A 134 13.73 15.28 8.72
CA ARG A 134 13.97 13.84 8.68
C ARG A 134 14.96 13.41 9.74
N GLU A 135 16.05 14.15 9.91
CA GLU A 135 17.06 13.87 10.93
C GLU A 135 16.47 13.96 12.35
N ASP A 136 15.66 14.99 12.63
CA ASP A 136 15.01 15.14 13.93
C ASP A 136 13.99 14.02 14.20
N ALA A 137 13.22 13.61 13.18
CA ALA A 137 12.32 12.47 13.29
C ALA A 137 13.08 11.18 13.64
N LEU A 138 14.21 10.92 12.97
CA LEU A 138 15.05 9.75 13.25
C LEU A 138 15.67 9.82 14.66
N ARG A 139 16.10 11.02 15.10
CA ARG A 139 16.57 11.25 16.48
C ARG A 139 15.48 10.91 17.49
N ILE A 140 14.26 11.38 17.30
CA ILE A 140 13.13 11.09 18.21
C ILE A 140 12.82 9.58 18.24
N LEU A 141 12.84 8.90 17.09
CA LEU A 141 12.67 7.44 17.05
C LEU A 141 13.79 6.71 17.77
N ALA A 142 15.04 7.16 17.61
CA ALA A 142 16.19 6.60 18.31
C ALA A 142 16.08 6.84 19.83
N GLU A 143 15.75 8.06 20.27
CA GLU A 143 15.52 8.41 21.67
C GLU A 143 14.41 7.55 22.27
N ARG A 144 13.30 7.33 21.56
CA ARG A 144 12.21 6.43 22.01
C ARG A 144 12.65 4.97 22.08
N LYS A 145 13.50 4.51 21.17
CA LYS A 145 14.07 3.15 21.22
C LYS A 145 15.09 2.98 22.35
N SER A 146 15.86 4.02 22.67
CA SER A 146 16.89 4.00 23.72
C SER A 146 16.39 4.43 25.10
N SER A 147 15.17 4.97 25.21
CA SER A 147 14.47 5.25 26.47
C SER A 147 13.30 4.30 26.74
N PRO A 148 13.46 2.96 26.68
CA PRO A 148 12.39 2.02 26.99
C PRO A 148 12.05 1.97 28.51
N GLY A 149 12.32 3.03 29.30
CA GLY A 149 12.59 2.90 30.74
C GLY A 149 11.88 3.84 31.73
N THR A 150 10.96 4.72 31.33
CA THR A 150 10.19 5.58 32.27
C THR A 150 8.95 6.13 31.53
N ASP A 151 7.90 5.35 31.23
CA ASP A 151 6.95 4.81 32.20
C ASP A 151 6.35 3.46 31.72
N PRO A 152 6.87 2.31 32.19
CA PRO A 152 6.16 1.04 32.23
C PRO A 152 5.51 0.79 33.60
N ALA A 153 5.14 1.85 34.34
CA ALA A 153 4.39 1.74 35.59
C ALA A 153 2.89 1.49 35.36
N ALA A 154 2.57 0.51 34.51
CA ALA A 154 1.30 -0.21 34.48
C ALA A 154 1.42 -1.35 33.46
N LEU A 155 2.16 -2.41 33.80
CA LEU A 155 1.69 -3.80 33.82
C LEU A 155 2.87 -4.80 33.79
N PRO A 156 2.76 -5.92 34.51
CA PRO A 156 3.88 -6.82 34.78
C PRO A 156 4.23 -7.70 33.58
N VAL A 157 5.52 -7.74 33.26
CA VAL A 157 6.14 -8.74 32.39
C VAL A 157 6.23 -10.06 33.18
N SER A 158 5.34 -11.01 32.91
CA SER A 158 5.48 -12.39 33.36
C SER A 158 6.24 -13.19 32.31
N SER A 159 7.52 -13.41 32.59
CA SER A 159 8.31 -14.52 32.06
C SER A 159 7.66 -15.86 32.43
N THR A 160 7.30 -16.69 31.46
CA THR A 160 7.17 -18.15 31.64
C THR A 160 7.67 -18.92 30.41
N ASP A 161 8.14 -20.11 30.73
CA ASP A 161 9.10 -21.00 30.08
C ASP A 161 8.74 -21.64 28.73
N PRO A 162 9.72 -22.31 28.09
CA PRO A 162 9.55 -23.13 26.90
C PRO A 162 9.18 -24.59 27.23
N GLY A 163 8.23 -25.16 26.46
CA GLY A 163 8.19 -26.59 26.16
C GLY A 163 6.87 -27.32 26.41
N ALA A 164 6.28 -27.91 25.35
CA ALA A 164 5.93 -29.35 25.25
C ALA A 164 4.95 -29.69 24.09
N LYS A 165 5.49 -30.42 23.10
CA LYS A 165 5.01 -31.66 22.43
C LYS A 165 3.53 -31.87 22.00
N ALA A 166 3.35 -31.93 20.67
CA ALA A 166 2.92 -33.05 19.81
C ALA A 166 1.54 -33.77 19.99
N ASN A 167 0.77 -33.84 18.87
CA ASN A 167 0.23 -35.02 18.14
C ASN A 167 -1.02 -34.60 17.31
N GLY A 168 -1.05 -34.74 15.96
CA GLY A 168 -1.60 -35.88 15.17
C GLY A 168 -3.13 -35.72 14.93
N ALA A 169 -3.81 -36.02 13.82
CA ALA A 169 -3.57 -36.50 12.47
C ALA A 169 -4.86 -36.27 11.62
N ASP A 170 -4.75 -36.33 10.29
CA ASP A 170 -5.78 -36.64 9.26
C ASP A 170 -7.05 -35.78 9.05
N ALA A 171 -7.10 -35.01 7.94
CA ALA A 171 -8.27 -34.93 7.03
C ALA A 171 -7.91 -34.32 5.66
N LYS A 172 -8.27 -35.04 4.59
CA LYS A 172 -8.01 -34.72 3.17
C LYS A 172 -9.06 -33.74 2.62
N HIS A 173 -8.63 -32.97 1.60
CA HIS A 173 -9.35 -32.02 0.72
C HIS A 173 -9.32 -30.54 1.14
N ALA A 174 -8.34 -29.77 0.63
CA ALA A 174 -8.40 -28.31 0.63
C ALA A 174 -7.71 -27.69 -0.61
N ALA A 175 -8.41 -26.71 -1.17
CA ALA A 175 -8.08 -25.69 -2.16
C ALA A 175 -6.74 -24.94 -1.88
N PRO A 176 -6.20 -24.11 -2.81
CA PRO A 176 -4.84 -23.57 -2.77
C PRO A 176 -4.41 -23.04 -1.41
N VAL A 177 -3.19 -23.43 -1.05
CA VAL A 177 -2.48 -23.17 0.21
C VAL A 177 -2.53 -21.70 0.57
N LYS A 178 -3.55 -21.33 1.34
CA LYS A 178 -3.48 -20.15 2.19
C LYS A 178 -2.49 -20.52 3.28
N HIS A 179 -1.37 -19.82 3.34
CA HIS A 179 -0.43 -19.91 4.46
C HIS A 179 -1.18 -19.50 5.74
N SER A 180 -1.82 -20.45 6.42
CA SER A 180 -2.30 -20.28 7.79
C SER A 180 -1.07 -20.25 8.69
N PRO A 181 -0.65 -19.07 9.21
CA PRO A 181 0.53 -18.96 10.04
C PRO A 181 0.26 -19.60 11.41
N PRO A 182 1.32 -19.91 12.18
CA PRO A 182 1.21 -20.59 13.47
C PRO A 182 0.23 -19.88 14.39
N GLU A 183 -0.69 -20.67 14.93
CA GLU A 183 -1.82 -20.26 15.76
C GLU A 183 -1.38 -19.26 16.83
N SER A 184 -1.69 -17.99 16.58
CA SER A 184 -2.02 -17.05 17.65
C SER A 184 -3.05 -17.78 18.50
N GLY A 185 -2.63 -18.33 19.65
CA GLY A 185 -3.36 -19.32 20.48
C GLY A 185 -4.68 -18.84 21.09
N LEU A 186 -5.48 -18.18 20.26
CA LEU A 186 -6.83 -17.72 20.48
C LEU A 186 -7.72 -18.70 19.72
N ASP A 187 -8.51 -19.44 20.47
CA ASP A 187 -9.48 -20.38 19.93
C ASP A 187 -10.67 -19.59 19.38
N LEU A 188 -10.73 -19.43 18.05
CA LEU A 188 -11.74 -18.62 17.36
C LEU A 188 -13.16 -19.15 17.60
N ASP A 189 -13.32 -20.44 17.87
CA ASP A 189 -14.63 -21.05 18.11
C ASP A 189 -15.22 -20.65 19.49
N LYS A 190 -14.38 -20.15 20.39
CA LYS A 190 -14.77 -19.74 21.76
C LYS A 190 -14.98 -18.23 21.90
N ILE A 191 -14.59 -17.44 20.91
CA ILE A 191 -14.60 -15.99 21.04
C ILE A 191 -16.03 -15.42 21.07
N SER A 192 -16.30 -14.57 22.06
CA SER A 192 -17.58 -13.86 22.15
C SER A 192 -17.66 -12.70 21.15
N ALA A 193 -18.87 -12.24 20.82
CA ALA A 193 -19.08 -11.06 19.97
C ALA A 193 -18.48 -9.79 20.56
N THR A 194 -18.40 -9.68 21.89
CA THR A 194 -17.76 -8.55 22.56
C THR A 194 -16.25 -8.59 22.35
N ASP A 195 -15.62 -9.74 22.57
CA ASP A 195 -14.17 -9.90 22.43
C ASP A 195 -13.73 -9.72 20.98
N ALA A 196 -14.49 -10.23 20.02
CA ALA A 196 -14.24 -10.02 18.59
C ALA A 196 -14.30 -8.53 18.18
N ARG A 197 -15.19 -7.74 18.80
CA ARG A 197 -15.25 -6.27 18.57
C ARG A 197 -14.06 -5.56 19.19
N VAL A 198 -13.65 -5.96 20.40
CA VAL A 198 -12.47 -5.41 21.08
C VAL A 198 -11.20 -5.70 20.27
N LEU A 199 -11.04 -6.93 19.79
CA LEU A 199 -9.95 -7.37 18.94
C LEU A 199 -9.88 -6.55 17.63
N MET A 200 -11.00 -6.39 16.93
CA MET A 200 -11.09 -5.54 15.73
C MET A 200 -10.69 -4.08 16.03
N SER A 201 -11.14 -3.53 17.15
CA SER A 201 -10.80 -2.16 17.55
C SER A 201 -9.30 -1.99 17.81
N HIS A 202 -8.67 -2.92 18.52
CA HIS A 202 -7.23 -2.89 18.76
C HIS A 202 -6.43 -3.07 17.46
N GLU A 203 -6.82 -3.99 16.60
CA GLU A 203 -6.14 -4.23 15.32
C GLU A 203 -6.29 -3.03 14.37
N HIS A 204 -7.49 -2.46 14.26
CA HIS A 204 -7.75 -1.22 13.52
C HIS A 204 -6.84 -0.08 14.00
N ARG A 205 -6.70 0.09 15.31
CA ARG A 205 -5.85 1.13 15.90
C ARG A 205 -4.36 0.87 15.62
N ALA A 206 -3.94 -0.38 15.61
CA ALA A 206 -2.56 -0.76 15.32
C ALA A 206 -2.21 -0.62 13.82
N LEU A 207 -3.12 -0.99 12.93
CA LEU A 207 -2.97 -0.86 11.47
C LEU A 207 -3.12 0.58 10.99
N GLY A 208 -4.02 1.36 11.61
CA GLY A 208 -4.42 2.70 11.16
C GLY A 208 -5.47 2.69 10.05
N PHE A 209 -5.98 1.52 9.67
CA PHE A 209 -7.06 1.32 8.70
C PHE A 209 -7.82 0.05 9.06
N ARG A 210 -9.01 -0.13 8.47
CA ARG A 210 -9.88 -1.28 8.76
C ARG A 210 -9.15 -2.60 8.47
N PRO A 211 -9.13 -3.57 9.41
CA PRO A 211 -8.51 -4.87 9.18
C PRO A 211 -8.96 -5.48 7.85
N PRO A 212 -8.04 -5.98 7.01
CA PRO A 212 -8.38 -6.60 5.73
C PRO A 212 -9.15 -7.91 5.96
N PRO A 213 -9.90 -8.40 4.96
CA PRO A 213 -10.52 -9.73 5.05
C PRO A 213 -9.43 -10.80 5.19
N GLY A 214 -9.65 -11.78 6.07
CA GLY A 214 -8.65 -12.80 6.42
C GLY A 214 -7.62 -12.37 7.47
N SER A 215 -7.78 -11.17 8.05
CA SER A 215 -7.14 -10.83 9.32
C SER A 215 -7.76 -11.62 10.47
N LEU A 216 -7.02 -11.73 11.58
CA LEU A 216 -7.47 -12.42 12.77
C LEU A 216 -8.74 -11.76 13.36
N ALA A 217 -8.84 -10.42 13.37
CA ALA A 217 -10.07 -9.76 13.77
C ALA A 217 -11.25 -10.06 12.83
N ALA A 218 -11.03 -10.11 11.51
CA ALA A 218 -12.09 -10.43 10.57
C ALA A 218 -12.59 -11.88 10.73
N GLU A 219 -11.68 -12.82 10.98
CA GLU A 219 -12.00 -14.22 11.27
C GLU A 219 -12.73 -14.38 12.60
N ALA A 220 -12.27 -13.69 13.65
CA ALA A 220 -12.95 -13.66 14.95
C ALA A 220 -14.38 -13.10 14.86
N GLN A 221 -14.60 -12.06 14.06
CA GLN A 221 -15.95 -11.55 13.80
C GLN A 221 -16.82 -12.55 13.05
N ALA A 222 -16.26 -13.28 12.08
CA ALA A 222 -16.98 -14.31 11.36
C ALA A 222 -17.36 -15.48 12.27
N ALA A 223 -16.48 -15.88 13.20
CA ALA A 223 -16.74 -16.91 14.19
C ALA A 223 -17.79 -16.46 15.22
N ALA A 224 -17.65 -15.25 15.78
CA ALA A 224 -18.61 -14.69 16.72
C ALA A 224 -19.99 -14.45 16.09
N ALA A 225 -20.08 -14.22 14.78
CA ALA A 225 -21.38 -14.15 14.09
C ALA A 225 -22.12 -15.49 14.11
N ARG A 226 -21.40 -16.62 14.22
CA ARG A 226 -21.97 -17.96 14.39
C ARG A 226 -22.25 -18.28 15.85
N HIS A 227 -21.43 -17.77 16.76
CA HIS A 227 -21.50 -18.01 18.21
C HIS A 227 -21.43 -16.67 18.98
N PRO A 228 -22.51 -15.90 19.05
CA PRO A 228 -22.47 -14.53 19.60
C PRO A 228 -22.07 -14.48 21.08
N ASP A 229 -22.44 -15.52 21.84
CA ASP A 229 -22.15 -15.62 23.27
C ASP A 229 -20.78 -16.24 23.56
N GLY A 230 -20.08 -16.78 22.54
CA GLY A 230 -18.86 -17.55 22.72
C GLY A 230 -19.07 -18.79 23.61
N ASP A 231 -18.02 -19.22 24.32
CA ASP A 231 -18.11 -20.24 25.38
C ASP A 231 -18.44 -19.66 26.76
N GLY A 232 -18.77 -18.36 26.82
CA GLY A 232 -18.99 -17.60 28.04
C GLY A 232 -17.72 -17.18 28.77
N THR A 233 -16.53 -17.53 28.27
CA THR A 233 -15.27 -17.04 28.80
C THR A 233 -14.88 -15.75 28.07
N HIS A 234 -14.67 -14.69 28.85
CA HIS A 234 -14.10 -13.46 28.32
C HIS A 234 -12.58 -13.53 28.38
N LEU A 235 -11.94 -13.22 27.26
CA LEU A 235 -10.49 -13.09 27.20
C LEU A 235 -10.05 -11.79 27.88
N ASP A 236 -8.88 -11.81 28.51
CA ASP A 236 -8.28 -10.61 29.09
C ASP A 236 -8.00 -9.56 27.99
N ASP A 237 -8.42 -8.31 28.22
CA ASP A 237 -8.26 -7.21 27.25
C ASP A 237 -6.78 -6.96 26.92
N GLY A 238 -5.88 -7.15 27.88
CA GLY A 238 -4.44 -7.06 27.65
C GLY A 238 -3.93 -8.13 26.68
N ALA A 239 -4.42 -9.36 26.81
CA ALA A 239 -4.12 -10.45 25.88
C ALA A 239 -4.67 -10.19 24.48
N LEU A 240 -5.93 -9.75 24.36
CA LEU A 240 -6.55 -9.38 23.08
C LEU A 240 -5.76 -8.27 22.37
N ARG A 241 -5.33 -7.24 23.11
CA ARG A 241 -4.50 -6.16 22.58
C ARG A 241 -3.16 -6.67 22.06
N ALA A 242 -2.46 -7.53 22.81
CA ALA A 242 -1.17 -8.07 22.42
C ALA A 242 -1.27 -8.92 21.13
N ILE A 243 -2.33 -9.72 21.01
CA ILE A 243 -2.60 -10.55 19.83
C ILE A 243 -2.91 -9.65 18.62
N ALA A 244 -3.77 -8.65 18.79
CA ALA A 244 -4.13 -7.71 17.73
C ALA A 244 -2.92 -6.92 17.19
N VAL A 245 -2.01 -6.48 18.08
CA VAL A 245 -0.78 -5.78 17.65
C VAL A 245 0.12 -6.70 16.83
N ARG A 246 0.29 -7.96 17.26
CA ARG A 246 1.09 -8.94 16.53
C ARG A 246 0.52 -9.24 15.14
N ASP A 247 -0.80 -9.39 15.02
CA ASP A 247 -1.44 -9.62 13.72
C ASP A 247 -1.32 -8.38 12.82
N ALA A 248 -1.49 -7.19 13.39
CA ALA A 248 -1.29 -5.94 12.66
C ALA A 248 0.14 -5.78 12.13
N GLU A 249 1.15 -6.16 12.92
CA GLU A 249 2.56 -6.18 12.48
C GLU A 249 2.78 -7.18 11.34
N ARG A 250 2.21 -8.38 11.44
CA ARG A 250 2.24 -9.38 10.36
C ARG A 250 1.62 -8.83 9.09
N ILE A 251 0.42 -8.26 9.16
CA ILE A 251 -0.27 -7.68 8.00
C ILE A 251 0.52 -6.52 7.39
N LYS A 252 1.16 -5.68 8.22
CA LYS A 252 2.04 -4.62 7.72
C LYS A 252 3.23 -5.23 6.98
N ALA A 253 3.89 -6.24 7.55
CA ALA A 253 5.00 -6.93 6.90
C ALA A 253 4.56 -7.60 5.60
N ASP A 254 3.40 -8.26 5.56
CA ASP A 254 2.85 -8.89 4.35
C ASP A 254 2.51 -7.84 3.29
N ARG A 255 1.98 -6.68 3.71
CA ARG A 255 1.67 -5.58 2.80
C ARG A 255 2.93 -4.89 2.28
N GLU A 256 3.93 -4.72 3.13
CA GLU A 256 5.25 -4.21 2.74
C GLU A 256 5.94 -5.21 1.81
N LEU A 257 5.85 -6.51 2.07
CA LEU A 257 6.33 -7.55 1.16
C LEU A 257 5.53 -7.55 -0.15
N ALA A 258 4.22 -7.27 -0.12
CA ALA A 258 3.42 -7.12 -1.33
C ALA A 258 3.66 -5.79 -2.07
N LEU A 259 4.25 -4.79 -1.42
CA LEU A 259 4.62 -3.50 -2.01
C LEU A 259 6.06 -3.48 -2.52
N VAL A 260 6.97 -4.14 -1.79
CA VAL A 260 8.42 -4.18 -2.03
C VAL A 260 8.82 -5.43 -2.83
N GLY A 261 8.13 -6.55 -2.60
CA GLY A 261 8.31 -7.81 -3.32
C GLY A 261 7.60 -7.88 -4.66
N ASP A 262 7.11 -6.73 -5.14
CA ASP A 262 6.80 -6.35 -6.51
C ASP A 262 5.51 -5.53 -6.46
N PRO A 263 5.48 -4.26 -6.97
CA PRO A 263 4.19 -3.75 -7.42
C PRO A 263 3.67 -4.84 -8.33
N ALA A 264 2.48 -5.38 -8.05
CA ALA A 264 1.82 -6.33 -8.93
C ALA A 264 1.66 -5.62 -10.27
N VAL A 265 2.72 -5.68 -11.10
CA VAL A 265 2.72 -5.20 -12.45
C VAL A 265 1.68 -6.10 -13.05
N ASN A 266 0.52 -5.54 -13.34
CA ASN A 266 -0.62 -6.30 -13.80
C ASN A 266 -0.20 -6.94 -15.12
N ILE A 267 0.30 -8.17 -15.06
CA ILE A 267 0.65 -8.98 -16.23
C ILE A 267 -0.62 -9.13 -17.07
N SER A 268 -1.80 -9.13 -16.44
CA SER A 268 -3.10 -9.07 -17.12
C SER A 268 -3.35 -7.82 -17.97
N ALA A 269 -2.57 -6.74 -17.80
CA ALA A 269 -2.73 -5.48 -18.52
C ALA A 269 -1.65 -5.23 -19.59
N VAL A 270 -0.63 -6.08 -19.73
CA VAL A 270 0.37 -5.90 -20.80
C VAL A 270 -0.26 -6.07 -22.18
N ASP A 271 0.22 -5.27 -23.12
CA ASP A 271 -0.14 -5.38 -24.52
C ASP A 271 0.58 -6.56 -25.20
N LYS A 272 0.22 -6.81 -26.45
CA LYS A 272 0.77 -7.94 -27.21
C LYS A 272 2.28 -7.83 -27.44
N ASP A 273 2.81 -6.61 -27.56
CA ASP A 273 4.23 -6.40 -27.83
C ASP A 273 5.07 -6.54 -26.56
N ALA A 274 4.62 -5.98 -25.43
CA ALA A 274 5.22 -6.23 -24.12
C ALA A 274 5.21 -7.72 -23.76
N ALA A 275 4.08 -8.40 -23.99
CA ALA A 275 3.97 -9.85 -23.76
C ALA A 275 5.01 -10.64 -24.57
N ARG A 276 5.26 -10.27 -25.84
CA ARG A 276 6.29 -10.90 -26.67
C ARG A 276 7.70 -10.66 -26.14
N GLU A 277 7.99 -9.46 -25.63
CA GLU A 277 9.29 -9.18 -25.02
C GLU A 277 9.54 -10.02 -23.76
N ILE A 278 8.52 -10.17 -22.92
CA ILE A 278 8.56 -11.00 -21.71
C ILE A 278 8.77 -12.47 -22.08
N VAL A 279 8.00 -13.00 -23.03
CA VAL A 279 8.15 -14.38 -23.54
C VAL A 279 9.54 -14.62 -24.11
N ARG A 280 10.08 -13.66 -24.87
CA ARG A 280 11.44 -13.76 -25.43
C ARG A 280 12.51 -13.73 -24.34
N ALA A 281 12.33 -12.94 -23.29
CA ALA A 281 13.26 -12.84 -22.18
C ALA A 281 13.34 -14.16 -21.39
N GLU A 282 12.19 -14.76 -21.05
CA GLU A 282 12.14 -16.05 -20.35
C GLU A 282 12.66 -17.20 -21.22
N ALA A 283 12.19 -17.28 -22.48
CA ALA A 283 12.65 -18.31 -23.41
C ALA A 283 14.17 -18.26 -23.65
N GLY A 284 14.76 -17.06 -23.62
CA GLY A 284 16.21 -16.87 -23.74
C GLY A 284 16.99 -17.40 -22.53
N ALA A 285 16.45 -17.26 -21.32
CA ALA A 285 17.06 -17.79 -20.10
C ALA A 285 16.88 -19.31 -19.98
N LEU A 286 15.67 -19.79 -20.26
CA LEU A 286 15.29 -21.20 -20.21
C LEU A 286 15.97 -22.02 -21.33
N GLY A 287 16.12 -21.43 -22.52
CA GLY A 287 16.71 -22.09 -23.70
C GLY A 287 15.70 -22.83 -24.58
N HIS A 288 14.42 -22.84 -24.21
CA HIS A 288 13.32 -23.36 -25.01
C HIS A 288 12.02 -22.58 -24.74
N ARG A 289 10.91 -23.06 -25.30
CA ARG A 289 9.60 -22.44 -25.11
C ARG A 289 9.21 -22.50 -23.62
N PRO A 290 8.73 -21.39 -23.03
CA PRO A 290 8.24 -21.35 -21.66
C PRO A 290 7.13 -22.37 -21.40
N PRO A 291 7.11 -23.05 -20.24
CA PRO A 291 6.06 -23.99 -19.87
C PRO A 291 4.73 -23.25 -19.58
N GLN A 292 3.62 -23.99 -19.56
CA GLN A 292 2.34 -23.41 -19.18
C GLN A 292 2.33 -23.06 -17.69
N GLY A 293 1.82 -21.87 -17.36
CA GLY A 293 1.76 -21.38 -15.99
C GLY A 293 2.98 -20.55 -15.55
N SER A 294 3.98 -20.37 -16.41
CA SER A 294 5.05 -19.40 -16.15
C SER A 294 4.61 -17.96 -16.43
N LEU A 295 5.38 -16.99 -15.94
CA LEU A 295 5.12 -15.57 -16.16
C LEU A 295 5.05 -15.19 -17.64
N ALA A 296 5.88 -15.76 -18.51
CA ALA A 296 5.77 -15.59 -19.96
C ALA A 296 4.46 -16.13 -20.52
N ALA A 297 4.01 -17.32 -20.07
CA ALA A 297 2.75 -17.90 -20.53
C ALA A 297 1.55 -17.06 -20.08
N GLU A 298 1.59 -16.49 -18.87
CA GLU A 298 0.57 -15.58 -18.37
C GLU A 298 0.57 -14.25 -19.14
N ALA A 299 1.75 -13.66 -19.37
CA ALA A 299 1.91 -12.45 -20.16
C ALA A 299 1.39 -12.64 -21.59
N GLN A 300 1.71 -13.78 -22.23
CA GLN A 300 1.18 -14.12 -23.54
C GLN A 300 -0.35 -14.22 -23.52
N SER A 301 -0.92 -14.92 -22.54
CA SER A 301 -2.37 -15.03 -22.40
C SER A 301 -3.03 -13.65 -22.18
N ALA A 302 -2.36 -12.73 -21.50
CA ALA A 302 -2.86 -11.38 -21.29
C ALA A 302 -2.81 -10.55 -22.58
N GLY A 303 -1.69 -10.56 -23.30
CA GLY A 303 -1.55 -9.89 -24.58
C GLY A 303 -2.52 -10.41 -25.66
N ASP A 304 -2.88 -11.70 -25.60
CA ASP A 304 -3.89 -12.28 -26.49
C ASP A 304 -5.32 -11.83 -26.13
N ARG A 305 -5.62 -11.61 -24.84
CA ARG A 305 -6.92 -11.07 -24.38
C ARG A 305 -7.03 -9.57 -24.62
N HIS A 306 -5.92 -8.84 -24.52
CA HIS A 306 -5.84 -7.39 -24.59
C HIS A 306 -4.78 -6.93 -25.59
N PRO A 307 -5.01 -7.11 -26.90
CA PRO A 307 -3.99 -6.84 -27.92
C PRO A 307 -3.53 -5.37 -27.98
N ALA A 308 -4.39 -4.43 -27.55
CA ALA A 308 -4.09 -3.00 -27.50
C ALA A 308 -3.46 -2.55 -26.16
N GLY A 309 -3.24 -3.48 -25.22
CA GLY A 309 -2.89 -3.15 -23.84
C GLY A 309 -4.10 -2.76 -23.01
N GLY A 310 -4.00 -3.01 -21.70
CA GLY A 310 -4.92 -2.47 -20.71
C GLY A 310 -4.51 -1.05 -20.32
N SER A 311 -4.18 -0.86 -19.04
CA SER A 311 -3.61 0.40 -18.54
C SER A 311 -2.11 0.54 -18.79
N PHE A 312 -1.43 -0.55 -19.20
CA PHE A 312 0.01 -0.59 -19.40
C PHE A 312 0.37 -0.07 -20.78
N ASN A 313 1.26 0.92 -20.85
CA ASN A 313 1.73 1.44 -22.12
C ASN A 313 3.25 1.32 -22.18
N PRO A 314 3.82 0.42 -23.01
CA PRO A 314 5.25 0.13 -22.99
C PRO A 314 6.13 1.35 -23.29
N GLY A 315 5.59 2.35 -24.00
CA GLY A 315 6.29 3.61 -24.27
C GLY A 315 6.38 4.53 -23.04
N ARG A 316 5.37 4.51 -22.16
CA ARG A 316 5.32 5.34 -20.94
C ARG A 316 5.94 4.61 -19.75
N ASP A 317 5.72 3.30 -19.68
CA ASP A 317 6.03 2.44 -18.53
C ASP A 317 7.25 1.55 -18.80
N ARG A 318 8.23 2.09 -19.56
CA ARG A 318 9.44 1.35 -19.97
C ARG A 318 10.22 0.74 -18.80
N GLY A 319 10.24 1.41 -17.64
CA GLY A 319 10.90 0.90 -16.44
C GLY A 319 10.20 -0.34 -15.87
N GLU A 320 8.87 -0.37 -15.90
CA GLU A 320 8.08 -1.52 -15.46
C GLU A 320 8.24 -2.70 -16.44
N LEU A 321 8.30 -2.42 -17.75
CA LEU A 321 8.54 -3.44 -18.77
C LEU A 321 9.91 -4.12 -18.58
N GLU A 322 10.97 -3.35 -18.33
CA GLU A 322 12.30 -3.95 -18.12
C GLU A 322 12.36 -4.77 -16.82
N GLY A 323 11.68 -4.32 -15.75
CA GLY A 323 11.52 -5.10 -14.53
C GLY A 323 10.79 -6.43 -14.77
N LEU A 324 9.71 -6.43 -15.57
CA LEU A 324 9.01 -7.66 -15.97
C LEU A 324 9.91 -8.61 -16.78
N LYS A 325 10.75 -8.07 -17.68
CA LYS A 325 11.69 -8.86 -18.46
C LYS A 325 12.78 -9.46 -17.59
N GLU A 326 13.29 -8.74 -16.60
CA GLU A 326 14.25 -9.25 -15.64
C GLU A 326 13.67 -10.41 -14.84
N ARG A 327 12.46 -10.28 -14.30
CA ARG A 327 11.76 -11.39 -13.61
C ARG A 327 11.53 -12.58 -14.51
N ALA A 328 11.13 -12.37 -15.77
CA ALA A 328 11.01 -13.44 -16.76
C ALA A 328 12.36 -14.17 -16.98
N ARG A 329 13.49 -13.46 -16.99
CA ARG A 329 14.82 -14.11 -17.07
C ARG A 329 15.13 -14.91 -15.80
N GLU A 330 14.83 -14.37 -14.62
CA GLU A 330 15.03 -15.06 -13.34
C GLU A 330 14.17 -16.33 -13.22
N GLU A 331 12.89 -16.25 -13.58
CA GLU A 331 12.00 -17.41 -13.59
C GLU A 331 12.43 -18.45 -14.61
N GLY A 332 12.83 -18.03 -15.82
CA GLY A 332 13.39 -18.93 -16.83
C GLY A 332 14.67 -19.62 -16.36
N ALA A 333 15.54 -18.92 -15.61
CA ALA A 333 16.73 -19.50 -15.01
C ALA A 333 16.37 -20.50 -13.89
N ARG A 334 15.40 -20.17 -13.04
CA ARG A 334 14.92 -21.06 -11.97
C ARG A 334 14.33 -22.35 -12.54
N LEU A 335 13.47 -22.24 -13.55
CA LEU A 335 12.88 -23.40 -14.23
C LEU A 335 13.94 -24.29 -14.87
N ARG A 336 14.97 -23.69 -15.49
CA ARG A 336 16.10 -24.44 -16.04
C ARG A 336 16.88 -25.20 -14.98
N GLU A 337 17.09 -24.62 -13.79
CA GLU A 337 17.73 -25.32 -12.67
C GLU A 337 16.86 -26.47 -12.14
N GLU A 338 15.55 -26.28 -12.06
CA GLU A 338 14.59 -27.32 -11.67
C GLU A 338 14.61 -28.50 -12.67
N GLU A 339 14.68 -28.23 -13.98
CA GLU A 339 14.78 -29.26 -15.02
C GLU A 339 16.09 -30.05 -14.93
N VAL A 340 17.23 -29.35 -14.79
CA VAL A 340 18.55 -30.00 -14.65
C VAL A 340 18.63 -30.82 -13.36
N GLY A 341 17.97 -30.37 -12.28
CA GLY A 341 17.92 -31.08 -11.00
C GLY A 341 17.00 -32.30 -11.01
N SER A 342 15.89 -32.26 -11.76
CA SER A 342 14.91 -33.34 -11.82
C SER A 342 15.43 -34.57 -12.56
N ASP A 343 16.27 -34.40 -13.59
CA ASP A 343 16.83 -35.51 -14.37
C ASP A 343 17.88 -36.33 -13.59
N GLY A 344 18.35 -35.84 -12.43
CA GLY A 344 19.37 -36.49 -11.60
C GLY A 344 18.88 -37.55 -10.62
N TRP A 345 17.57 -37.67 -10.38
CA TRP A 345 16.99 -38.68 -9.46
C TRP A 345 16.29 -39.86 -10.16
N GLY A 346 16.56 -40.04 -11.46
CA GLY A 346 16.37 -41.31 -12.14
C GLY A 346 17.32 -42.38 -11.59
N ILE A 347 17.07 -42.83 -10.35
CA ILE A 347 17.60 -44.09 -9.82
C ILE A 347 17.10 -45.21 -10.74
N VAL A 348 17.95 -45.53 -11.70
CA VAL A 348 18.45 -46.88 -11.99
C VAL A 348 17.78 -47.96 -11.13
N ASN A 349 16.73 -48.56 -11.68
CA ASN A 349 16.42 -49.96 -11.38
C ASN A 349 16.50 -50.76 -12.68
N GLY A 350 17.73 -51.15 -12.99
CA GLY A 350 18.07 -52.49 -13.46
C GLY A 350 17.46 -52.97 -14.76
N ALA A 351 18.16 -52.70 -15.87
CA ALA A 351 18.47 -53.76 -16.84
C ALA A 351 19.67 -53.35 -17.69
N SER A 352 20.77 -54.07 -17.51
CA SER A 352 21.94 -54.11 -18.38
C SER A 352 21.56 -54.37 -19.84
N TYR A 353 22.27 -53.80 -20.81
CA TYR A 353 23.15 -54.55 -21.73
C TYR A 353 23.91 -53.60 -22.68
N ALA A 354 25.22 -53.86 -22.79
CA ALA A 354 26.15 -53.65 -23.91
C ALA A 354 26.32 -52.21 -24.46
N ASP A 355 27.47 -51.58 -24.23
CA ASP A 355 28.67 -51.72 -25.08
C ASP A 355 28.52 -51.04 -26.45
N ALA A 356 29.01 -49.81 -26.54
CA ALA A 356 29.54 -49.23 -27.78
C ALA A 356 30.50 -48.08 -27.44
N THR A 357 31.72 -48.23 -27.94
CA THR A 357 32.88 -47.35 -27.83
C THR A 357 32.79 -46.12 -28.76
N PRO A 358 33.69 -45.13 -28.62
CA PRO A 358 33.48 -43.76 -29.06
C PRO A 358 34.03 -43.49 -30.47
N ALA A 359 33.24 -42.84 -31.32
CA ALA A 359 33.72 -42.25 -32.56
C ALA A 359 34.05 -40.76 -32.34
N LYS A 360 35.35 -40.47 -32.39
CA LYS A 360 35.89 -39.17 -32.80
C LYS A 360 35.39 -38.90 -34.22
N ASP A 361 34.87 -37.70 -34.49
CA ASP A 361 35.16 -37.02 -35.75
C ASP A 361 34.80 -35.53 -35.76
N LEU A 362 35.76 -34.78 -36.30
CA LEU A 362 35.71 -33.48 -36.97
C LEU A 362 35.13 -32.26 -36.23
N GLN A 363 35.98 -31.31 -35.83
CA GLN A 363 36.52 -30.20 -36.65
C GLN A 363 35.48 -29.10 -36.92
N GLN A 364 35.60 -27.93 -36.30
CA GLN A 364 36.42 -26.78 -36.75
C GLN A 364 35.57 -25.82 -37.61
N ASN A 365 35.81 -24.51 -37.45
CA ASN A 365 35.22 -23.33 -38.10
C ASN A 365 34.21 -22.59 -37.20
N GLY A 366 34.36 -21.31 -36.89
CA GLY A 366 35.37 -20.33 -37.29
C GLY A 366 34.97 -18.99 -36.69
N ALA A 367 35.94 -18.31 -36.10
CA ALA A 367 35.87 -16.89 -35.79
C ALA A 367 35.75 -16.11 -37.11
N ILE A 368 34.80 -15.18 -37.18
CA ILE A 368 34.79 -14.16 -38.22
C ILE A 368 34.56 -12.82 -37.51
N ASP A 369 35.67 -12.11 -37.32
CA ASP A 369 35.76 -10.65 -37.28
C ASP A 369 35.18 -10.09 -38.59
N GLU A 370 34.25 -9.14 -38.53
CA GLU A 370 34.09 -8.14 -39.61
C GLU A 370 33.72 -6.77 -39.01
N ASP A 371 34.75 -6.04 -38.60
CA ASP A 371 34.83 -4.60 -38.80
C ASP A 371 35.08 -4.34 -40.29
N LYS A 372 34.12 -3.76 -41.02
CA LYS A 372 34.45 -2.96 -42.22
C LYS A 372 33.36 -1.97 -42.62
N ALA A 373 33.78 -0.72 -42.71
CA ALA A 373 33.03 0.46 -43.10
C ALA A 373 32.84 0.62 -44.63
N ASP A 374 31.97 1.59 -44.95
CA ASP A 374 31.92 2.45 -46.15
C ASP A 374 31.26 1.96 -47.47
N ALA A 375 30.00 2.43 -47.67
CA ALA A 375 29.43 3.24 -48.80
C ALA A 375 29.67 2.86 -50.29
N PRO A 376 28.99 3.52 -51.29
CA PRO A 376 27.56 3.75 -51.54
C PRO A 376 27.10 3.36 -52.99
N ASP A 377 25.81 3.58 -53.30
CA ASP A 377 25.17 3.73 -54.63
C ASP A 377 25.11 2.54 -55.63
N ALA A 378 23.88 2.04 -55.90
CA ALA A 378 23.20 2.16 -57.21
C ALA A 378 21.90 1.31 -57.27
N PRO A 379 20.87 1.72 -58.05
CA PRO A 379 19.55 1.11 -58.06
C PRO A 379 19.38 0.06 -59.16
N ALA A 380 18.89 -1.13 -58.80
CA ALA A 380 18.45 -2.15 -59.76
C ALA A 380 16.92 -2.18 -59.81
N LYS A 381 16.39 -1.71 -60.94
CA LYS A 381 15.05 -2.02 -61.43
C LYS A 381 14.92 -3.53 -61.63
N VAL A 382 13.87 -4.14 -61.11
CA VAL A 382 13.35 -5.39 -61.66
C VAL A 382 11.83 -5.30 -61.67
N ASP A 383 11.30 -5.13 -62.88
CA ASP A 383 9.92 -5.39 -63.23
C ASP A 383 9.66 -6.90 -63.06
N SER A 384 8.66 -7.24 -62.25
CA SER A 384 8.09 -8.59 -62.22
C SER A 384 6.61 -8.47 -61.88
N ALA A 385 5.83 -8.30 -62.94
CA ALA A 385 4.40 -8.55 -62.94
C ALA A 385 4.14 -9.99 -62.53
N VAL A 386 3.52 -10.18 -61.37
CA VAL A 386 2.78 -11.39 -61.02
C VAL A 386 1.39 -10.93 -60.67
N GLU A 387 0.50 -11.10 -61.65
CA GLU A 387 -0.94 -11.09 -61.47
C GLU A 387 -1.30 -12.25 -60.53
N THR A 388 -1.72 -11.92 -59.31
CA THR A 388 -2.49 -12.84 -58.47
C THR A 388 -3.87 -12.24 -58.24
N GLU A 389 -4.86 -13.01 -58.68
CA GLU A 389 -6.28 -12.72 -58.68
C GLU A 389 -6.82 -12.27 -57.30
N PRO A 390 -7.84 -11.40 -57.27
CA PRO A 390 -8.54 -11.07 -56.04
C PRO A 390 -9.47 -12.22 -55.65
N MET A 391 -9.04 -13.10 -54.74
CA MET A 391 -9.98 -13.99 -54.04
C MET A 391 -10.95 -13.15 -53.22
N THR A 392 -12.17 -13.05 -53.74
CA THR A 392 -13.35 -12.52 -53.06
C THR A 392 -13.88 -13.60 -52.12
N GLU A 393 -13.32 -13.66 -50.91
CA GLU A 393 -13.85 -14.50 -49.85
C GLU A 393 -14.90 -13.70 -49.05
N GLU A 394 -16.17 -13.97 -49.35
CA GLU A 394 -17.32 -13.45 -48.60
C GLU A 394 -17.25 -13.88 -47.14
N ARG A 395 -16.99 -12.92 -46.24
CA ARG A 395 -17.17 -13.12 -44.80
C ARG A 395 -18.65 -13.38 -44.48
N PRO A 396 -19.00 -14.43 -43.73
CA PRO A 396 -20.35 -14.58 -43.20
C PRO A 396 -20.63 -13.45 -42.20
N ARG A 397 -21.51 -12.52 -42.59
CA ARG A 397 -22.09 -11.50 -41.72
C ARG A 397 -23.06 -12.17 -40.75
N VAL A 398 -22.60 -12.50 -39.55
CA VAL A 398 -23.49 -12.74 -38.42
C VAL A 398 -23.88 -11.39 -37.84
N ALA A 399 -25.03 -10.87 -38.27
CA ALA A 399 -25.64 -9.69 -37.68
C ALA A 399 -26.09 -10.00 -36.24
N ARG A 400 -25.27 -9.64 -35.25
CA ARG A 400 -25.72 -9.46 -33.86
C ARG A 400 -25.98 -7.97 -33.64
N THR A 401 -27.22 -7.57 -33.87
CA THR A 401 -27.76 -6.30 -33.38
C THR A 401 -28.03 -6.43 -31.88
N LEU A 402 -27.05 -6.10 -31.05
CA LEU A 402 -27.31 -5.68 -29.67
C LEU A 402 -27.16 -4.16 -29.64
N ALA A 403 -28.30 -3.49 -29.81
CA ALA A 403 -28.45 -2.08 -29.51
C ALA A 403 -28.26 -1.91 -28.00
N ALA A 404 -27.06 -1.52 -27.59
CA ALA A 404 -26.82 -1.03 -26.24
C ALA A 404 -27.48 0.37 -26.15
N ALA A 405 -28.53 0.46 -25.34
CA ALA A 405 -29.13 1.73 -24.99
C ALA A 405 -28.10 2.58 -24.23
N PRO A 406 -28.03 3.91 -24.49
CA PRO A 406 -27.23 4.80 -23.67
C PRO A 406 -27.84 4.86 -22.27
N LEU A 407 -27.08 4.39 -21.28
CA LEU A 407 -27.36 4.63 -19.87
C LEU A 407 -27.03 6.11 -19.59
N GLU A 408 -28.04 6.97 -19.72
CA GLU A 408 -28.01 8.29 -19.08
C GLU A 408 -27.91 8.09 -17.58
N ARG A 409 -26.74 8.39 -17.01
CA ARG A 409 -26.61 8.64 -15.57
C ARG A 409 -27.33 9.95 -15.29
N GLN A 410 -28.50 9.87 -14.66
CA GLN A 410 -29.06 11.00 -13.94
C GLN A 410 -28.12 11.31 -12.78
N GLU A 411 -27.38 12.41 -12.89
CA GLU A 411 -26.73 13.06 -11.77
C GLU A 411 -27.82 13.48 -10.79
N THR A 412 -28.00 12.72 -9.72
CA THR A 412 -28.76 13.19 -8.55
C THR A 412 -27.93 14.29 -7.90
N THR A 413 -28.27 15.53 -8.21
CA THR A 413 -27.85 16.74 -7.50
C THR A 413 -28.44 16.70 -6.09
N ASP A 414 -27.86 15.88 -5.21
CA ASP A 414 -28.12 15.92 -3.78
C ASP A 414 -27.19 16.96 -3.15
N SER A 415 -27.55 18.22 -3.39
CA SER A 415 -26.87 19.39 -2.82
C SER A 415 -27.27 19.51 -1.36
N VAL A 416 -26.43 19.00 -0.46
CA VAL A 416 -26.57 19.24 0.98
C VAL A 416 -26.11 20.68 1.27
N GLU A 417 -27.06 21.61 1.35
CA GLU A 417 -26.82 22.95 1.91
C GLU A 417 -26.54 22.83 3.41
N ILE A 418 -25.28 23.00 3.80
CA ILE A 418 -24.89 23.14 5.21
C ILE A 418 -25.19 24.60 5.61
N VAL A 419 -26.38 24.84 6.15
CA VAL A 419 -26.71 26.09 6.82
C VAL A 419 -26.03 26.07 8.20
N GLY A 420 -24.89 26.75 8.30
CA GLY A 420 -24.23 27.01 9.57
C GLY A 420 -24.78 28.28 10.20
N ASP A 421 -25.64 28.15 11.20
CA ASP A 421 -26.03 29.26 12.07
C ASP A 421 -24.83 29.66 12.94
N VAL A 422 -24.30 30.86 12.66
CA VAL A 422 -23.32 31.54 13.50
C VAL A 422 -24.08 32.34 14.53
N LEU A 423 -24.13 31.84 15.77
CA LEU A 423 -24.55 32.64 16.92
C LEU A 423 -23.43 33.62 17.27
N ALA A 424 -23.76 34.91 17.23
CA ALA A 424 -22.92 36.04 17.63
C ALA A 424 -22.95 36.28 19.15
#